data_AF-A0A0R2JM80-F1
#
_entry.id   AF-A0A0R2JM80-F1
#
_cell.length_a   1.000
_cell.length_b   1.000
_cell.length_c   1.000
_cell.angle_alpha   90.00
_cell.angle_beta   90.00
_cell.angle_gamma   90.00
#
_symmetry.space_group_name_H-M   'P 1'
#
loop_
_entity.id
_entity.type
_entity.pdbx_description
1 polymer ?
#
loop_
_entity_poly.entity_id
_entity_poly.type
_entity_poly.pdbx_seq_one_letter_code
_entity_poly.pdbx_strand_id
1 'polypeptide(L)'
;MDAQIRDINLANPDEFEEWKNFLESLGIANFSGAEVDPLDGTIGLFEGDKLVGTGSYSENILKYIGVCHKDTSNGVYFNKVVSSLLTRLGQLGVFHVFVFTKPQYSKSFQHVGFSEIVQSENAAFLETGNYNIKDYLAEIPHLAGDDISAIVMNANPFTLGHRYLVEAAAKRSKHVYVFVVSTDKSLFNSKERLELVKEGTKDLENVEVVSGGDYLVSYATFPSYFLKSDKSKVVYQTTIDALVFKEWIAKNLNIKTRFLGTEPESKTTDVYNEVLRDVLPPEVKVEVIPRKENGSGDIISARTVRLAIKNDNISSIRNIVPTSTYDFIENHLGELQDRIKKGMKIDGN
;
A
#
# COMPACT_ATOMS: atom_id res chain seq x y z
N MET A 1 19.89 -4.28 -35.67
CA MET A 1 18.47 -4.53 -36.00
C MET A 1 17.67 -3.62 -35.10
N ASP A 2 16.60 -3.00 -35.57
CA ASP A 2 15.81 -2.15 -34.68
C ASP A 2 15.07 -3.01 -33.65
N ALA A 3 15.26 -2.70 -32.38
CA ALA A 3 14.59 -3.39 -31.30
C ALA A 3 13.06 -3.14 -31.34
N GLN A 4 12.23 -4.16 -31.18
CA GLN A 4 10.77 -4.07 -31.28
C GLN A 4 10.08 -4.49 -29.98
N ILE A 5 8.97 -3.82 -29.64
CA ILE A 5 8.14 -4.19 -28.48
C ILE A 5 7.19 -5.31 -28.90
N ARG A 6 7.09 -6.35 -28.07
CA ARG A 6 6.17 -7.47 -28.21
C ARG A 6 5.56 -7.79 -26.84
N ASP A 7 4.37 -8.38 -26.85
CA ASP A 7 3.75 -8.88 -25.63
C ASP A 7 4.41 -10.19 -25.21
N ILE A 8 4.57 -10.39 -23.91
CA ILE A 8 5.02 -11.65 -23.32
C ILE A 8 3.83 -12.23 -22.57
N ASN A 9 3.37 -13.40 -23.00
CA ASN A 9 2.32 -14.15 -22.35
C ASN A 9 2.91 -15.03 -21.26
N LEU A 10 2.83 -14.57 -20.01
CA LEU A 10 3.35 -15.31 -18.85
C LEU A 10 2.58 -16.62 -18.55
N ALA A 11 1.44 -16.87 -19.19
CA ALA A 11 0.76 -18.17 -19.12
C ALA A 11 1.39 -19.22 -20.07
N ASN A 12 2.20 -18.79 -21.03
CA ASN A 12 3.00 -19.67 -21.88
C ASN A 12 4.31 -20.04 -21.13
N PRO A 13 4.56 -21.34 -20.82
CA PRO A 13 5.73 -21.76 -20.07
C PRO A 13 7.07 -21.35 -20.70
N ASP A 14 7.17 -21.36 -22.03
CA ASP A 14 8.42 -21.04 -22.72
C ASP A 14 8.74 -19.54 -22.63
N GLU A 15 7.73 -18.70 -22.84
CA GLU A 15 7.86 -17.24 -22.69
C GLU A 15 8.11 -16.82 -21.23
N PHE A 16 7.46 -17.51 -20.28
CA PHE A 16 7.70 -17.30 -18.86
C PHE A 16 9.15 -17.61 -18.48
N GLU A 17 9.68 -18.76 -18.91
CA GLU A 17 11.06 -19.13 -18.63
C GLU A 17 12.07 -18.20 -19.34
N GLU A 18 11.82 -17.77 -20.58
CA GLU A 18 12.68 -16.76 -21.24
C GLU A 18 12.71 -15.45 -20.45
N TRP A 19 11.54 -14.93 -20.08
CA TRP A 19 11.39 -13.69 -19.30
C TRP A 19 12.06 -13.78 -17.93
N LYS A 20 11.84 -14.88 -17.21
CA LYS A 20 12.44 -15.17 -15.91
C LYS A 20 13.96 -15.25 -16.01
N ASN A 21 14.50 -16.04 -16.93
CA ASN A 21 15.94 -16.18 -17.12
C ASN A 21 16.61 -14.82 -17.46
N PHE A 22 15.94 -14.00 -18.28
CA PHE A 22 16.41 -12.65 -18.58
C PHE A 22 16.50 -11.78 -17.32
N LEU A 23 15.44 -11.74 -16.51
CA LEU A 23 15.41 -10.94 -15.27
C LEU A 23 16.37 -11.46 -14.20
N GLU A 24 16.53 -12.78 -14.07
CA GLU A 24 17.54 -13.40 -13.20
C GLU A 24 18.96 -12.99 -13.58
N SER A 25 19.25 -12.89 -14.89
CA SER A 25 20.54 -12.39 -15.38
C SER A 25 20.83 -10.93 -14.98
N LEU A 26 19.77 -10.17 -14.65
CA LEU A 26 19.83 -8.79 -14.16
C LEU A 26 19.74 -8.69 -12.63
N GLY A 27 19.71 -9.83 -11.92
CA GLY A 27 19.67 -9.90 -10.47
C GLY A 27 18.28 -9.72 -9.85
N ILE A 28 17.21 -9.90 -10.62
CA ILE A 28 15.83 -9.96 -10.13
C ILE A 28 15.44 -11.45 -10.00
N ALA A 29 15.05 -11.90 -8.80
CA ALA A 29 15.04 -13.34 -8.49
C ALA A 29 13.75 -13.88 -7.85
N ASN A 30 12.77 -13.04 -7.51
CA ASN A 30 11.52 -13.51 -6.91
C ASN A 30 10.40 -13.51 -7.96
N PHE A 31 9.97 -14.72 -8.33
CA PHE A 31 8.90 -15.00 -9.28
C PHE A 31 7.81 -15.87 -8.66
N SER A 32 7.61 -15.75 -7.34
CA SER A 32 6.51 -16.46 -6.66
C SER A 32 5.15 -16.03 -7.22
N GLY A 33 4.15 -16.93 -7.16
CA GLY A 33 2.79 -16.60 -7.60
C GLY A 33 2.24 -15.34 -6.92
N ALA A 34 2.59 -15.09 -5.67
CA ALA A 34 2.20 -13.85 -4.97
C ALA A 34 2.68 -12.56 -5.65
N GLU A 35 3.78 -12.59 -6.42
CA GLU A 35 4.28 -11.43 -7.17
C GLU A 35 3.89 -11.47 -8.66
N VAL A 36 3.80 -12.66 -9.26
CA VAL A 36 3.53 -12.85 -10.69
C VAL A 36 2.03 -12.89 -11.00
N ASP A 37 1.22 -13.59 -10.20
CA ASP A 37 -0.22 -13.74 -10.42
C ASP A 37 -0.97 -12.40 -10.50
N PRO A 38 -0.58 -11.34 -9.74
CA PRO A 38 -1.20 -10.03 -9.85
C PRO A 38 -0.79 -9.18 -11.06
N LEU A 39 0.07 -9.67 -11.97
CA LEU A 39 0.50 -8.91 -13.14
C LEU A 39 -0.60 -8.90 -14.21
N ASP A 40 -1.00 -7.71 -14.64
CA ASP A 40 -2.03 -7.53 -15.67
C ASP A 40 -1.45 -7.59 -17.09
N GLY A 41 -0.15 -7.34 -17.23
CA GLY A 41 0.53 -7.40 -18.52
C GLY A 41 2.04 -7.31 -18.42
N THR A 42 2.70 -7.88 -19.42
CA THR A 42 4.16 -7.87 -19.58
C THR A 42 4.52 -7.61 -21.03
N ILE A 43 5.53 -6.76 -21.25
CA ILE A 43 6.10 -6.49 -22.56
C ILE A 43 7.58 -6.89 -22.59
N GLY A 44 8.05 -7.29 -23.76
CA GLY A 44 9.45 -7.52 -24.09
C GLY A 44 9.91 -6.60 -25.21
N LEU A 45 11.15 -6.14 -25.11
CA LEU A 45 11.88 -5.45 -26.16
C LEU A 45 12.86 -6.46 -26.79
N PHE A 46 12.71 -6.74 -28.07
CA PHE A 46 13.45 -7.78 -28.78
C PHE A 46 14.32 -7.21 -29.89
N GLU A 47 15.58 -7.65 -29.97
CA GLU A 47 16.42 -7.50 -31.16
C GLU A 47 16.47 -8.83 -31.92
N GLY A 48 15.74 -8.92 -33.03
CA GLY A 48 15.47 -10.21 -33.67
C GLY A 48 14.60 -11.07 -32.76
N ASP A 49 15.15 -12.19 -32.29
CA ASP A 49 14.51 -13.11 -31.32
C ASP A 49 15.10 -13.00 -29.92
N LYS A 50 16.07 -12.10 -29.70
CA LYS A 50 16.72 -11.95 -28.41
C LYS A 50 15.99 -10.91 -27.56
N LEU A 51 15.50 -11.32 -26.39
CA LEU A 51 15.01 -10.38 -25.38
C LEU A 51 16.16 -9.51 -24.84
N VAL A 52 16.04 -8.18 -25.01
CA VAL A 52 17.03 -7.18 -24.57
C VAL A 52 16.47 -6.20 -23.54
N GLY A 53 15.16 -6.25 -23.27
CA GLY A 53 14.52 -5.48 -22.21
C GLY A 53 13.12 -5.99 -21.93
N THR A 54 12.60 -5.76 -20.73
CA THR A 54 11.24 -6.14 -20.35
C THR A 54 10.71 -5.22 -19.26
N GLY A 55 9.39 -5.21 -19.12
CA GLY A 55 8.71 -4.65 -17.96
C GLY A 55 7.27 -5.13 -17.91
N SER A 56 6.73 -5.13 -16.69
CA SER A 56 5.37 -5.56 -16.38
C SER A 56 4.63 -4.45 -15.64
N TYR A 57 3.33 -4.62 -15.47
CA TYR A 57 2.53 -3.75 -14.61
C TYR A 57 1.44 -4.54 -13.90
N SER A 58 0.96 -3.97 -12.80
CA SER A 58 -0.13 -4.48 -11.96
C SER A 58 -0.90 -3.26 -11.48
N GLU A 59 -2.14 -3.12 -11.93
CA GLU A 59 -2.96 -1.93 -11.84
C GLU A 59 -2.20 -0.71 -12.39
N ASN A 60 -1.86 0.25 -11.52
CA ASN A 60 -1.10 1.44 -11.84
C ASN A 60 0.38 1.36 -11.44
N ILE A 61 0.90 0.19 -11.08
CA ILE A 61 2.27 0.03 -10.59
C ILE A 61 3.12 -0.69 -11.64
N LEU A 62 4.21 -0.05 -12.06
CA LEU A 62 5.21 -0.69 -12.91
C LEU A 62 6.06 -1.67 -12.09
N LYS A 63 6.29 -2.86 -12.65
CA LYS A 63 7.01 -3.98 -12.02
C LYS A 63 7.96 -4.65 -13.01
N TYR A 64 8.91 -5.41 -12.49
CA TYR A 64 9.81 -6.26 -13.28
C TYR A 64 10.51 -5.57 -14.46
N ILE A 65 10.88 -4.29 -14.31
CA ILE A 65 11.62 -3.57 -15.35
C ILE A 65 13.08 -3.99 -15.35
N GLY A 66 13.59 -4.41 -16.51
CA GLY A 66 14.99 -4.78 -16.71
C GLY A 66 15.43 -4.57 -18.15
N VAL A 67 16.65 -4.09 -18.38
CA VAL A 67 17.23 -3.90 -19.72
C VAL A 67 18.68 -4.33 -19.76
N CYS A 68 19.12 -4.84 -20.91
CA CYS A 68 20.52 -5.14 -21.16
C CYS A 68 21.35 -3.86 -21.28
N HIS A 69 22.50 -3.84 -20.60
CA HIS A 69 23.48 -2.74 -20.66
C HIS A 69 24.62 -2.98 -21.66
N LYS A 70 24.65 -4.14 -22.33
CA LYS A 70 25.69 -4.44 -23.32
C LYS A 70 25.36 -3.70 -24.62
N ASP A 71 26.28 -2.83 -25.02
CA ASP A 71 26.38 -2.20 -26.34
C ASP A 71 25.38 -1.08 -26.71
N THR A 72 24.59 -0.55 -25.76
CA THR A 72 23.71 0.60 -26.03
C THR A 72 24.11 1.88 -25.29
N SER A 73 24.16 2.98 -26.04
CA SER A 73 24.27 4.34 -25.53
C SER A 73 23.09 4.72 -24.62
N ASN A 74 23.38 5.36 -23.48
CA ASN A 74 22.51 6.28 -22.74
C ASN A 74 21.04 5.88 -22.51
N GLY A 75 20.75 4.64 -22.08
CA GLY A 75 19.42 4.31 -21.53
C GLY A 75 18.27 4.20 -22.54
N VAL A 76 18.56 4.06 -23.84
CA VAL A 76 17.53 3.97 -24.91
C VAL A 76 16.54 2.82 -24.68
N TYR A 77 17.03 1.62 -24.33
CA TYR A 77 16.15 0.47 -24.06
C TYR A 77 15.24 0.71 -22.86
N PHE A 78 15.77 1.32 -21.79
CA PHE A 78 14.98 1.66 -20.62
C PHE A 78 13.86 2.63 -20.99
N ASN A 79 14.20 3.70 -21.71
CA ASN A 79 13.22 4.70 -22.14
C ASN A 79 12.13 4.07 -23.02
N LYS A 80 12.51 3.18 -23.93
CA LYS A 80 11.58 2.50 -24.83
C LYS A 80 10.62 1.58 -24.08
N VAL A 81 11.13 0.77 -23.14
CA VAL A 81 10.30 -0.11 -22.30
C VAL A 81 9.33 0.73 -21.47
N VAL A 82 9.82 1.71 -20.71
CA VAL A 82 8.98 2.52 -19.81
C VAL A 82 7.93 3.33 -20.59
N SER A 83 8.32 3.98 -21.69
CA SER A 83 7.37 4.74 -22.52
C SER A 83 6.28 3.85 -23.13
N SER A 84 6.62 2.61 -23.48
CA SER A 84 5.66 1.64 -24.02
C SER A 84 4.68 1.17 -22.95
N LEU A 85 5.15 0.94 -21.72
CA LEU A 85 4.30 0.65 -20.56
C LEU A 85 3.34 1.80 -20.27
N LEU A 86 3.84 3.04 -20.23
CA LEU A 86 3.01 4.23 -20.01
C LEU A 86 1.98 4.42 -21.13
N THR A 87 2.36 4.18 -22.38
CA THR A 87 1.43 4.23 -23.52
C THR A 87 0.31 3.21 -23.36
N ARG A 88 0.66 1.98 -22.96
CA ARG A 88 -0.33 0.92 -22.73
C ARG A 88 -1.26 1.25 -21.56
N LEU A 89 -0.72 1.69 -20.43
CA LEU A 89 -1.54 2.12 -19.29
C LEU A 89 -2.48 3.26 -19.67
N GLY A 90 -2.00 4.25 -20.44
CA GLY A 90 -2.84 5.32 -20.96
C GLY A 90 -3.95 4.84 -21.90
N GLN A 91 -3.70 3.82 -22.73
CA GLN A 91 -4.75 3.17 -23.55
C GLN A 91 -5.81 2.46 -22.70
N LEU A 92 -5.43 1.98 -21.51
CA LEU A 92 -6.34 1.39 -20.52
C LEU A 92 -7.00 2.44 -19.62
N GLY A 93 -6.75 3.74 -19.84
CA GLY A 93 -7.30 4.82 -19.04
C GLY A 93 -6.58 5.05 -17.70
N VAL A 94 -5.41 4.44 -17.49
CA VAL A 94 -4.59 4.59 -16.29
C VAL A 94 -3.55 5.70 -16.52
N PHE A 95 -3.76 6.85 -15.89
CA PHE A 95 -2.95 8.06 -16.10
C PHE A 95 -2.17 8.53 -14.88
N HIS A 96 -2.26 7.83 -13.75
CA HIS A 96 -1.44 8.04 -12.58
C HIS A 96 -0.73 6.74 -12.29
N VAL A 97 0.60 6.72 -12.40
CA VAL A 97 1.41 5.52 -12.45
C VAL A 97 2.56 5.62 -11.46
N PHE A 98 2.79 4.54 -10.73
CA PHE A 98 3.82 4.43 -9.72
C PHE A 98 4.95 3.50 -10.14
N VAL A 99 6.13 3.77 -9.58
CA VAL A 99 7.22 2.81 -9.59
C VAL A 99 7.99 2.85 -8.28
N PHE A 100 8.32 1.65 -7.81
CA PHE A 100 9.16 1.42 -6.64
C PHE A 100 10.44 0.75 -7.12
N THR A 101 11.58 1.37 -6.81
CA THR A 101 12.86 0.94 -7.39
C THR A 101 14.02 1.17 -6.43
N LYS A 102 15.23 0.74 -6.83
CA LYS A 102 16.46 1.07 -6.09
C LYS A 102 16.85 2.53 -6.38
N PRO A 103 17.43 3.27 -5.42
CA PRO A 103 17.82 4.68 -5.57
C PRO A 103 18.66 4.95 -6.82
N GLN A 104 19.59 4.05 -7.14
CA GLN A 104 20.44 4.15 -8.33
C GLN A 104 19.66 4.25 -9.66
N TYR A 105 18.41 3.80 -9.71
CA TYR A 105 17.55 3.85 -10.90
C TYR A 105 16.57 5.02 -10.89
N SER A 106 16.42 5.74 -9.78
CA SER A 106 15.49 6.88 -9.67
C SER A 106 15.72 7.91 -10.77
N LYS A 107 16.98 8.30 -10.99
CA LYS A 107 17.34 9.26 -12.04
C LYS A 107 16.88 8.81 -13.42
N SER A 108 16.99 7.53 -13.75
CA SER A 108 16.54 7.02 -15.06
C SER A 108 15.04 7.22 -15.26
N PHE A 109 14.22 6.96 -14.24
CA PHE A 109 12.78 7.22 -14.29
C PHE A 109 12.47 8.72 -14.42
N GLN A 110 13.23 9.58 -13.76
CA GLN A 110 13.03 11.04 -13.87
C GLN A 110 13.26 11.56 -15.31
N HIS A 111 14.20 10.98 -16.06
CA HIS A 111 14.40 11.32 -17.48
C HIS A 111 13.22 10.96 -18.39
N VAL A 112 12.33 10.06 -17.94
CA VAL A 112 11.12 9.66 -18.67
C VAL A 112 9.83 10.19 -18.04
N GLY A 113 9.94 11.25 -17.22
CA GLY A 113 8.80 12.02 -16.74
C GLY A 113 8.24 11.59 -15.39
N PHE A 114 8.94 10.74 -14.63
CA PHE A 114 8.59 10.48 -13.24
C PHE A 114 9.12 11.57 -12.31
N SER A 115 8.35 11.88 -11.28
CA SER A 115 8.75 12.72 -10.16
C SER A 115 9.07 11.81 -8.96
N GLU A 116 10.24 12.01 -8.35
CA GLU A 116 10.58 11.31 -7.11
C GLU A 116 9.74 11.87 -5.96
N ILE A 117 9.04 10.98 -5.25
CA ILE A 117 8.25 11.30 -4.07
C ILE A 117 9.12 11.23 -2.84
N VAL A 118 9.76 10.09 -2.62
CA VAL A 118 10.70 9.87 -1.52
C VAL A 118 11.80 8.89 -1.92
N GLN A 119 12.95 9.02 -1.25
CA GLN A 119 14.08 8.11 -1.40
C GLN A 119 14.67 7.80 -0.03
N SER A 120 15.00 6.53 0.21
CA SER A 120 15.83 6.04 1.32
C SER A 120 17.15 5.50 0.78
N GLU A 121 18.01 4.96 1.65
CA GLU A 121 19.27 4.32 1.24
C GLU A 121 19.07 3.15 0.27
N ASN A 122 17.93 2.45 0.37
CA ASN A 122 17.69 1.20 -0.35
C ASN A 122 16.49 1.25 -1.30
N ALA A 123 15.73 2.35 -1.29
CA ALA A 123 14.44 2.45 -1.99
C ALA A 123 14.21 3.84 -2.57
N ALA A 124 13.55 3.92 -3.72
CA ALA A 124 12.98 5.14 -4.27
C ALA A 124 11.53 4.86 -4.70
N PHE A 125 10.65 5.80 -4.38
CA PHE A 125 9.26 5.80 -4.81
C PHE A 125 9.03 7.01 -5.71
N LEU A 126 8.55 6.76 -6.92
CA LEU A 126 8.27 7.79 -7.90
C LEU A 126 6.87 7.63 -8.49
N GLU A 127 6.34 8.74 -8.97
CA GLU A 127 5.05 8.79 -9.66
C GLU A 127 5.16 9.55 -10.98
N THR A 128 4.22 9.31 -11.89
CA THR A 128 3.99 10.14 -13.07
C THR A 128 2.50 10.18 -13.39
N GLY A 129 2.03 11.26 -14.01
CA GLY A 129 0.63 11.33 -14.39
C GLY A 129 0.01 12.72 -14.41
N ASN A 130 -1.30 12.74 -14.63
CA ASN A 130 -2.14 13.94 -14.55
C ASN A 130 -2.67 14.22 -13.14
N TYR A 131 -2.62 13.23 -12.25
CA TYR A 131 -2.83 13.34 -10.82
C TYR A 131 -1.52 13.01 -10.11
N ASN A 132 -1.26 13.66 -8.97
CA ASN A 132 -0.03 13.50 -8.20
C ASN A 132 -0.27 13.73 -6.71
N ILE A 133 0.78 13.59 -5.89
CA ILE A 133 0.66 13.66 -4.44
C ILE A 133 0.16 15.02 -3.94
N LYS A 134 0.44 16.10 -4.68
CA LYS A 134 -0.02 17.45 -4.33
C LYS A 134 -1.52 17.59 -4.57
N ASP A 135 -2.05 16.97 -5.62
CA ASP A 135 -3.49 16.96 -5.89
C ASP A 135 -4.22 16.21 -4.77
N TYR A 136 -3.72 15.03 -4.38
CA TYR A 136 -4.22 14.30 -3.21
C TYR A 136 -4.20 15.11 -1.93
N LEU A 137 -3.08 15.78 -1.63
CA LEU A 137 -2.98 16.61 -0.43
C LEU A 137 -3.93 17.81 -0.47
N ALA A 138 -4.20 18.38 -1.65
CA ALA A 138 -5.13 19.49 -1.83
C ALA A 138 -6.59 19.08 -1.59
N GLU A 139 -6.93 17.79 -1.76
CA GLU A 139 -8.27 17.25 -1.48
C GLU A 139 -8.52 17.02 0.02
N ILE A 140 -7.47 16.98 0.84
CA ILE A 140 -7.60 16.76 2.28
C ILE A 140 -8.03 18.07 2.98
N PRO A 141 -9.08 18.04 3.82
CA PRO A 141 -9.47 19.20 4.61
C PRO A 141 -8.32 19.66 5.51
N HIS A 142 -7.90 20.92 5.39
CA HIS A 142 -6.83 21.49 6.22
C HIS A 142 -7.39 21.98 7.55
N LEU A 143 -6.94 21.37 8.65
CA LEU A 143 -7.37 21.72 10.00
C LEU A 143 -6.51 22.87 10.55
N ALA A 144 -7.12 23.75 11.35
CA ALA A 144 -6.45 24.92 11.88
C ALA A 144 -5.77 24.66 13.24
N GLY A 145 -4.48 24.94 13.33
CA GLY A 145 -3.70 24.94 14.57
C GLY A 145 -2.43 24.11 14.50
N ASP A 146 -1.75 24.02 15.63
CA ASP A 146 -0.38 23.49 15.72
C ASP A 146 -0.27 22.15 16.45
N ASP A 147 -1.39 21.65 17.00
CA ASP A 147 -1.47 20.38 17.71
C ASP A 147 -2.39 19.41 16.98
N ILE A 148 -1.90 18.97 15.81
CA ILE A 148 -2.59 18.03 14.94
C ILE A 148 -1.85 16.70 15.02
N SER A 149 -2.62 15.65 15.23
CA SER A 149 -2.12 14.28 15.24
C SER A 149 -2.76 13.45 14.14
N ALA A 150 -2.20 12.28 13.89
CA ALA A 150 -2.76 11.36 12.92
C ALA A 150 -2.72 9.91 13.38
N ILE A 151 -3.66 9.13 12.84
CA ILE A 151 -3.66 7.68 12.86
C ILE A 151 -3.77 7.21 11.42
N VAL A 152 -3.03 6.17 11.06
CA VAL A 152 -3.21 5.43 9.81
C VAL A 152 -3.73 4.04 10.17
N MET A 153 -4.85 3.62 9.59
CA MET A 153 -5.44 2.31 9.88
C MET A 153 -6.08 1.67 8.65
N ASN A 154 -6.01 0.34 8.58
CA ASN A 154 -6.74 -0.40 7.54
C ASN A 154 -8.22 -0.55 7.88
N ALA A 155 -8.56 -0.79 9.16
CA ALA A 155 -9.93 -0.91 9.65
C ALA A 155 -10.79 -1.94 8.87
N ASN A 156 -10.33 -3.20 8.78
CA ASN A 156 -10.94 -4.28 8.00
C ASN A 156 -11.60 -5.38 8.89
N PRO A 157 -12.73 -5.15 9.57
CA PRO A 157 -13.49 -3.90 9.65
C PRO A 157 -13.05 -2.99 10.81
N PHE A 158 -13.69 -1.83 10.94
CA PHE A 158 -13.54 -0.94 12.09
C PHE A 158 -14.11 -1.59 13.37
N THR A 159 -13.31 -1.62 14.44
CA THR A 159 -13.63 -2.34 15.70
C THR A 159 -13.55 -1.40 16.89
N LEU A 160 -14.02 -1.84 18.06
CA LEU A 160 -13.87 -1.06 19.30
C LEU A 160 -12.40 -0.87 19.71
N GLY A 161 -11.49 -1.72 19.22
CA GLY A 161 -10.05 -1.55 19.39
C GLY A 161 -9.53 -0.36 18.56
N HIS A 162 -9.97 -0.24 17.31
CA HIS A 162 -9.66 0.94 16.48
C HIS A 162 -10.27 2.21 17.08
N ARG A 163 -11.55 2.16 17.48
CA ARG A 163 -12.24 3.27 18.15
C ARG A 163 -11.49 3.76 19.38
N TYR A 164 -11.01 2.84 20.22
CA TYR A 164 -10.22 3.18 21.40
C TYR A 164 -8.91 3.93 21.06
N LEU A 165 -8.21 3.52 20.00
CA LEU A 165 -7.03 4.24 19.51
C LEU A 165 -7.38 5.68 19.10
N VAL A 166 -8.48 5.86 18.36
CA VAL A 166 -8.97 7.18 17.95
C VAL A 166 -9.31 8.04 19.17
N GLU A 167 -10.06 7.50 20.13
CA GLU A 167 -10.40 8.21 21.38
C GLU A 167 -9.15 8.62 22.17
N ALA A 168 -8.15 7.75 22.23
CA ALA A 168 -6.92 8.02 22.95
C ALA A 168 -6.08 9.13 22.28
N ALA A 169 -6.08 9.20 20.94
CA ALA A 169 -5.45 10.29 20.20
C ALA A 169 -6.25 11.60 20.34
N ALA A 170 -7.58 11.52 20.22
CA ALA A 170 -8.48 12.68 20.31
C ALA A 170 -8.44 13.37 21.67
N LYS A 171 -8.19 12.62 22.76
CA LYS A 171 -7.99 13.17 24.11
C LYS A 171 -6.65 13.88 24.31
N ARG A 172 -5.68 13.66 23.42
CA ARG A 172 -4.29 14.15 23.54
C ARG A 172 -3.90 15.14 22.46
N SER A 173 -4.84 15.50 21.59
CA SER A 173 -4.58 16.36 20.43
C SER A 173 -5.73 17.34 20.26
N LYS A 174 -5.45 18.55 19.80
CA LYS A 174 -6.50 19.49 19.41
C LYS A 174 -7.32 18.95 18.23
N HIS A 175 -6.67 18.33 17.24
CA HIS A 175 -7.31 17.66 16.12
C HIS A 175 -6.62 16.35 15.77
N VAL A 176 -7.36 15.40 15.21
CA VAL A 176 -6.82 14.11 14.76
C VAL A 176 -7.31 13.79 13.36
N TYR A 177 -6.37 13.60 12.42
CA TYR A 177 -6.65 12.93 11.16
C TYR A 177 -6.68 11.42 11.35
N VAL A 178 -7.71 10.76 10.84
CA VAL A 178 -7.75 9.30 10.72
C VAL A 178 -7.70 8.95 9.24
N PHE A 179 -6.52 8.55 8.78
CA PHE A 179 -6.31 8.06 7.43
C PHE A 179 -6.72 6.59 7.34
N VAL A 180 -7.68 6.31 6.46
CA VAL A 180 -8.12 4.95 6.15
C VAL A 180 -7.40 4.46 4.91
N VAL A 181 -6.65 3.37 5.02
CA VAL A 181 -5.92 2.77 3.89
C VAL A 181 -6.90 2.45 2.75
N SER A 182 -6.55 2.81 1.50
CA SER A 182 -7.48 2.73 0.37
C SER A 182 -7.32 1.49 -0.53
N THR A 183 -6.36 0.60 -0.24
CA THR A 183 -6.17 -0.62 -1.05
C THR A 183 -7.34 -1.60 -0.94
N ASP A 184 -7.84 -2.10 -2.07
CA ASP A 184 -8.98 -3.02 -2.15
C ASP A 184 -8.61 -4.52 -2.11
N LYS A 185 -7.72 -4.88 -1.17
CA LYS A 185 -7.28 -6.27 -0.93
C LYS A 185 -7.84 -6.88 0.36
N SER A 186 -8.84 -6.22 0.96
CA SER A 186 -9.42 -6.51 2.26
C SER A 186 -10.87 -7.00 2.13
N LEU A 187 -11.38 -7.76 3.10
CA LEU A 187 -12.74 -8.31 3.08
C LEU A 187 -13.81 -7.21 2.90
N PHE A 188 -13.61 -6.10 3.60
CA PHE A 188 -14.35 -4.85 3.40
C PHE A 188 -13.60 -4.01 2.39
N ASN A 189 -14.28 -3.45 1.39
CA ASN A 189 -13.64 -2.58 0.41
C ASN A 189 -13.31 -1.20 1.01
N SER A 190 -12.46 -0.43 0.34
CA SER A 190 -11.91 0.86 0.76
C SER A 190 -13.00 1.85 1.15
N LYS A 191 -14.06 1.95 0.34
CA LYS A 191 -15.22 2.78 0.58
C LYS A 191 -15.99 2.34 1.83
N GLU A 192 -16.25 1.04 1.98
CA GLU A 192 -16.91 0.50 3.17
C GLU A 192 -16.11 0.77 4.43
N ARG A 193 -14.78 0.56 4.41
CA ARG A 193 -13.92 0.83 5.56
C ARG A 193 -13.94 2.32 5.91
N LEU A 194 -13.86 3.21 4.93
CA LEU A 194 -13.92 4.65 5.14
C LEU A 194 -15.23 5.07 5.81
N GLU A 195 -16.37 4.60 5.30
CA GLU A 195 -17.69 4.93 5.86
C GLU A 195 -17.90 4.32 7.26
N LEU A 196 -17.43 3.10 7.50
CA LEU A 196 -17.48 2.47 8.82
C LEU A 196 -16.66 3.23 9.86
N VAL A 197 -15.49 3.75 9.48
CA VAL A 197 -14.67 4.59 10.36
C VAL A 197 -15.38 5.92 10.62
N LYS A 198 -15.87 6.61 9.59
CA LYS A 198 -16.64 7.87 9.73
C LYS A 198 -17.82 7.71 10.68
N GLU A 199 -18.71 6.75 10.41
CA GLU A 199 -19.88 6.48 11.27
C GLU A 199 -19.47 6.05 12.67
N GLY A 200 -18.40 5.26 12.76
CA GLY A 200 -17.84 4.79 14.00
C GLY A 200 -17.09 5.85 14.81
N THR A 201 -16.87 7.07 14.31
CA THR A 201 -16.21 8.19 15.01
C THR A 201 -16.97 9.51 14.96
N LYS A 202 -18.18 9.54 14.40
CA LYS A 202 -18.94 10.78 14.12
C LYS A 202 -19.26 11.66 15.34
N ASP A 203 -19.29 11.07 16.53
CA ASP A 203 -19.50 11.78 17.79
C ASP A 203 -18.22 12.45 18.33
N LEU A 204 -17.06 12.22 17.72
CA LEU A 204 -15.79 12.84 18.09
C LEU A 204 -15.58 14.11 17.26
N GLU A 205 -15.94 15.27 17.82
CA GLU A 205 -15.94 16.57 17.13
C GLU A 205 -14.57 17.01 16.58
N ASN A 206 -13.47 16.49 17.14
CA ASN A 206 -12.11 16.85 16.76
C ASN A 206 -11.41 15.79 15.88
N VAL A 207 -12.16 14.85 15.30
CA VAL A 207 -11.65 13.79 14.44
C VAL A 207 -12.09 14.03 12.99
N GLU A 208 -11.12 14.07 12.08
CA GLU A 208 -11.35 14.18 10.64
C GLU A 208 -10.95 12.86 9.96
N VAL A 209 -11.90 12.17 9.37
CA VAL A 209 -11.67 10.86 8.73
C VAL A 209 -11.49 11.05 7.23
N VAL A 210 -10.33 10.66 6.71
CA VAL A 210 -9.94 10.87 5.32
C VAL A 210 -9.44 9.59 4.66
N SER A 211 -9.59 9.52 3.34
CA SER A 211 -8.96 8.47 2.53
C SER A 211 -7.44 8.61 2.60
N GLY A 212 -6.73 7.48 2.68
CA GLY A 212 -5.28 7.43 2.53
C GLY A 212 -4.80 7.61 1.08
N GLY A 213 -5.73 7.63 0.14
CA GLY A 213 -5.46 7.65 -1.30
C GLY A 213 -4.52 6.51 -1.71
N ASP A 214 -3.79 6.75 -2.79
CA ASP A 214 -2.78 5.80 -3.28
C ASP A 214 -1.43 5.92 -2.56
N TYR A 215 -1.31 6.82 -1.58
CA TYR A 215 -0.04 7.12 -0.90
C TYR A 215 0.08 6.44 0.47
N LEU A 216 -1.04 6.13 1.12
CA LEU A 216 -1.10 5.34 2.35
C LEU A 216 -1.77 3.99 2.06
N VAL A 217 -1.03 3.13 1.36
CA VAL A 217 -1.51 1.85 0.84
C VAL A 217 -1.03 0.65 1.67
N SER A 218 -1.71 -0.48 1.50
CA SER A 218 -1.30 -1.74 2.11
C SER A 218 0.05 -2.22 1.57
N TYR A 219 0.85 -2.83 2.45
CA TYR A 219 2.09 -3.56 2.12
C TYR A 219 1.96 -4.51 0.91
N ALA A 220 0.76 -4.99 0.63
CA ALA A 220 0.47 -5.93 -0.46
C ALA A 220 0.55 -5.32 -1.87
N THR A 221 0.72 -4.01 -2.03
CA THR A 221 0.88 -3.37 -3.36
C THR A 221 2.32 -3.01 -3.69
N PHE A 222 3.18 -2.85 -2.67
CA PHE A 222 4.58 -2.51 -2.87
C PHE A 222 5.36 -3.67 -3.49
N PRO A 223 5.91 -3.51 -4.71
CA PRO A 223 6.71 -4.54 -5.33
C PRO A 223 7.91 -4.90 -4.45
N SER A 224 8.07 -6.19 -4.20
CA SER A 224 9.10 -6.72 -3.31
C SER A 224 9.99 -7.76 -3.99
N TYR A 225 9.78 -7.96 -5.29
CA TYR A 225 10.43 -8.98 -6.12
C TYR A 225 11.97 -8.86 -6.19
N PHE A 226 12.54 -7.70 -5.83
CA PHE A 226 13.98 -7.47 -5.77
C PHE A 226 14.59 -7.68 -4.37
N LEU A 227 13.77 -8.02 -3.37
CA LEU A 227 14.19 -8.22 -1.98
C LEU A 227 14.36 -9.71 -1.65
N LYS A 228 15.34 -10.03 -0.79
CA LYS A 228 15.80 -11.40 -0.52
C LYS A 228 15.10 -12.09 0.66
N SER A 229 14.43 -11.35 1.55
CA SER A 229 13.78 -11.92 2.75
C SER A 229 12.53 -11.16 3.16
N ASP A 230 11.55 -11.82 3.79
CA ASP A 230 10.30 -11.18 4.20
C ASP A 230 10.50 -10.06 5.22
N LYS A 231 11.47 -10.19 6.14
CA LYS A 231 11.83 -9.09 7.06
C LYS A 231 12.34 -7.86 6.29
N SER A 232 13.16 -8.05 5.25
CA SER A 232 13.64 -6.93 4.43
C SER A 232 12.50 -6.27 3.64
N LYS A 233 11.45 -7.01 3.27
CA LYS A 233 10.24 -6.47 2.64
C LYS A 233 9.51 -5.53 3.59
N VAL A 234 9.21 -5.99 4.80
CA VAL A 234 8.48 -5.16 5.79
C VAL A 234 9.25 -3.88 6.10
N VAL A 235 10.57 -3.97 6.31
CA VAL A 235 11.41 -2.78 6.55
C VAL A 235 11.39 -1.85 5.35
N TYR A 236 11.65 -2.35 4.13
CA TYR A 236 11.64 -1.57 2.91
C TYR A 236 10.32 -0.80 2.72
N GLN A 237 9.20 -1.52 2.81
CA GLN A 237 7.88 -0.95 2.57
C GLN A 237 7.52 0.05 3.67
N THR A 238 7.83 -0.26 4.92
CA THR A 238 7.57 0.64 6.05
C THR A 238 8.41 1.90 5.98
N THR A 239 9.67 1.82 5.55
CA THR A 239 10.51 3.01 5.38
C THR A 239 9.92 3.94 4.32
N ILE A 240 9.42 3.42 3.19
CA ILE A 240 8.75 4.27 2.20
C ILE A 240 7.45 4.86 2.76
N ASP A 241 6.58 4.07 3.42
CA ASP A 241 5.36 4.59 4.07
C ASP A 241 5.70 5.72 5.07
N ALA A 242 6.70 5.50 5.91
CA ALA A 242 7.15 6.48 6.91
C ALA A 242 7.64 7.77 6.26
N LEU A 243 8.44 7.67 5.18
CA LEU A 243 8.97 8.83 4.48
C LEU A 243 7.87 9.60 3.75
N VAL A 244 6.95 8.91 3.05
CA VAL A 244 5.79 9.56 2.40
C VAL A 244 4.96 10.29 3.46
N PHE A 245 4.67 9.63 4.58
CA PHE A 245 3.93 10.24 5.67
C PHE A 245 4.68 11.47 6.22
N LYS A 246 5.97 11.35 6.51
CA LYS A 246 6.76 12.43 7.12
C LYS A 246 6.95 13.64 6.20
N GLU A 247 7.44 13.40 4.99
CA GLU A 247 7.89 14.47 4.08
C GLU A 247 6.73 15.17 3.37
N TRP A 248 5.62 14.46 3.16
CA TRP A 248 4.48 14.98 2.40
C TRP A 248 3.26 15.20 3.27
N ILE A 249 2.75 14.15 3.91
CA ILE A 249 1.44 14.24 4.59
C ILE A 249 1.56 15.08 5.86
N ALA A 250 2.49 14.74 6.75
CA ALA A 250 2.67 15.44 8.02
C ALA A 250 3.13 16.87 7.83
N LYS A 251 4.04 17.11 6.87
CA LYS A 251 4.52 18.45 6.56
C LYS A 251 3.43 19.36 6.00
N ASN A 252 2.61 18.89 5.05
CA ASN A 252 1.56 19.72 4.44
C ASN A 252 0.36 19.94 5.39
N LEU A 253 0.04 18.94 6.22
CA LEU A 253 -1.11 18.99 7.13
C LEU A 253 -0.73 19.41 8.56
N ASN A 254 0.51 19.85 8.77
CA ASN A 254 1.07 20.27 10.06
C ASN A 254 0.92 19.22 11.18
N ILE A 255 0.96 17.92 10.85
CA ILE A 255 0.84 16.83 11.83
C ILE A 255 2.13 16.71 12.62
N LYS A 256 2.02 16.68 13.96
CA LYS A 256 3.15 16.59 14.90
C LYS A 256 3.30 15.22 15.55
N THR A 257 2.22 14.47 15.67
CA THR A 257 2.22 13.17 16.33
C THR A 257 1.50 12.11 15.48
N ARG A 258 2.12 10.95 15.29
CA ARG A 258 1.47 9.75 14.74
C ARG A 258 1.23 8.76 15.87
N PHE A 259 -0.05 8.44 16.10
CA PHE A 259 -0.46 7.45 17.09
C PHE A 259 -0.53 6.05 16.46
N LEU A 260 0.06 5.08 17.14
CA LEU A 260 0.11 3.67 16.72
C LEU A 260 -0.54 2.79 17.79
N GLY A 261 -1.21 1.71 17.39
CA GLY A 261 -1.64 0.66 18.32
C GLY A 261 -0.54 -0.39 18.50
N THR A 262 -0.46 -1.01 19.69
CA THR A 262 0.32 -2.25 19.84
C THR A 262 -0.37 -3.43 19.17
N GLU A 263 0.39 -4.44 18.74
CA GLU A 263 -0.14 -5.73 18.31
C GLU A 263 0.83 -6.86 18.70
N PRO A 264 0.83 -7.29 19.99
CA PRO A 264 1.86 -8.17 20.55
C PRO A 264 1.99 -9.53 19.86
N GLU A 265 0.94 -9.98 19.19
CA GLU A 265 0.89 -11.27 18.48
C GLU A 265 1.37 -11.17 17.02
N SER A 266 1.69 -9.96 16.51
CA SER A 266 2.10 -9.73 15.13
C SER A 266 3.54 -9.23 15.05
N LYS A 267 4.46 -10.16 14.73
CA LYS A 267 5.86 -9.82 14.43
C LYS A 267 6.00 -8.78 13.32
N THR A 268 5.09 -8.76 12.36
CA THR A 268 5.08 -7.78 11.26
C THR A 268 4.72 -6.39 11.78
N THR A 269 3.75 -6.29 12.69
CA THR A 269 3.32 -5.02 13.28
C THR A 269 4.36 -4.47 14.25
N ASP A 270 5.09 -5.35 14.94
CA ASP A 270 6.23 -4.92 15.77
C ASP A 270 7.34 -4.31 14.92
N VAL A 271 7.78 -4.98 13.85
CA VAL A 271 8.78 -4.43 12.92
C VAL A 271 8.28 -3.13 12.29
N TYR A 272 6.99 -3.04 11.94
CA TYR A 272 6.39 -1.81 11.45
C TYR A 272 6.54 -0.66 12.45
N ASN A 273 6.11 -0.88 13.69
CA ASN A 273 6.17 0.13 14.75
C ASN A 273 7.62 0.52 15.08
N GLU A 274 8.57 -0.42 15.05
CA GLU A 274 10.00 -0.15 15.20
C GLU A 274 10.50 0.81 14.11
N VAL A 275 10.27 0.47 12.84
CA VAL A 275 10.73 1.32 11.72
C VAL A 275 10.08 2.70 11.75
N LEU A 276 8.80 2.81 12.12
CA LEU A 276 8.16 4.12 12.28
C LEU A 276 8.82 4.97 13.38
N ARG A 277 9.17 4.37 14.52
CA ARG A 277 9.87 5.09 15.61
C ARG A 277 11.26 5.56 15.20
N ASP A 278 11.90 4.84 14.28
CA ASP A 278 13.24 5.19 13.80
C ASP A 278 13.20 6.28 12.70
N VAL A 279 12.20 6.25 11.81
CA VAL A 279 12.16 7.11 10.61
C VAL A 279 11.41 8.43 10.82
N LEU A 280 10.36 8.43 11.65
CA LEU A 280 9.45 9.58 11.80
C LEU A 280 10.03 10.75 12.64
N PRO A 281 10.72 10.52 13.76
CA PRO A 281 11.28 11.60 14.55
C PRO A 281 12.51 12.26 13.89
N PRO A 282 12.83 13.52 14.25
CA PRO A 282 12.11 14.38 15.19
C PRO A 282 10.91 15.12 14.59
N GLU A 283 10.70 15.05 13.27
CA GLU A 283 9.66 15.83 12.58
C GLU A 283 8.25 15.40 13.00
N VAL A 284 8.05 14.10 13.25
CA VAL A 284 6.80 13.52 13.74
C VAL A 284 7.09 12.65 14.96
N LYS A 285 6.51 13.01 16.09
CA LYS A 285 6.54 12.19 17.31
C LYS A 285 5.74 10.92 17.11
N VAL A 286 6.25 9.79 17.58
CA VAL A 286 5.51 8.53 17.57
C VAL A 286 5.02 8.21 18.98
N GLU A 287 3.72 8.03 19.13
CA GLU A 287 3.11 7.59 20.38
C GLU A 287 2.41 6.25 20.21
N VAL A 288 2.79 5.26 21.01
CA VAL A 288 2.21 3.92 20.94
C VAL A 288 1.22 3.73 22.07
N ILE A 289 -0.03 3.45 21.70
CA ILE A 289 -1.14 3.23 22.61
C ILE A 289 -1.28 1.72 22.86
N PRO A 290 -1.20 1.28 24.13
CA PRO A 290 -1.46 -0.11 24.49
C PRO A 290 -2.86 -0.53 24.05
N ARG A 291 -3.04 -1.78 23.62
CA ARG A 291 -4.35 -2.31 23.25
C ARG A 291 -5.36 -2.20 24.38
N LYS A 292 -6.63 -2.03 24.00
CA LYS A 292 -7.77 -2.18 24.90
C LYS A 292 -7.99 -3.67 25.18
N GLU A 293 -7.73 -4.08 26.41
CA GLU A 293 -8.15 -5.38 26.93
C GLU A 293 -9.65 -5.31 27.24
N ASN A 294 -10.42 -6.36 26.93
CA ASN A 294 -11.75 -6.48 27.49
C ASN A 294 -11.64 -7.01 28.94
N GLY A 295 -12.65 -6.81 29.77
CA GLY A 295 -12.65 -7.24 31.19
C GLY A 295 -12.51 -8.76 31.41
N SER A 296 -12.50 -9.56 30.33
CA SER A 296 -12.34 -11.02 30.33
C SER A 296 -10.94 -11.47 29.85
N GLY A 297 -10.10 -10.55 29.38
CA GLY A 297 -8.77 -10.86 28.81
C GLY A 297 -8.76 -11.21 27.31
N ASP A 298 -9.91 -11.25 26.63
CA ASP A 298 -9.95 -11.53 25.19
C ASP A 298 -9.62 -10.27 24.37
N ILE A 299 -8.80 -10.46 23.34
CA ILE A 299 -8.30 -9.39 22.47
C ILE A 299 -9.38 -8.99 21.46
N ILE A 300 -9.78 -7.71 21.46
CA ILE A 300 -10.62 -7.13 20.40
C ILE A 300 -9.76 -7.00 19.13
N SER A 301 -9.96 -7.89 18.16
CA SER A 301 -9.23 -7.89 16.89
C SER A 301 -10.17 -7.92 15.69
N ALA A 302 -9.78 -7.25 14.59
CA ALA A 302 -10.51 -7.32 13.32
C ALA A 302 -10.51 -8.75 12.75
N ARG A 303 -9.45 -9.53 13.00
CA ARG A 303 -9.37 -10.94 12.61
C ARG A 303 -10.49 -11.77 13.24
N THR A 304 -10.77 -11.57 14.53
CA THR A 304 -11.88 -12.24 15.23
C THR A 304 -13.22 -11.95 14.55
N VAL A 305 -13.43 -10.71 14.10
CA VAL A 305 -14.65 -10.30 13.39
C VAL A 305 -14.77 -11.03 12.05
N ARG A 306 -13.70 -11.07 11.25
CA ARG A 306 -13.71 -11.77 9.95
C ARG A 306 -13.92 -13.29 10.09
N LEU A 307 -13.36 -13.90 11.13
CA LEU A 307 -13.61 -15.31 11.45
C LEU A 307 -15.07 -15.57 11.87
N ALA A 308 -15.67 -14.66 12.63
CA ALA A 308 -17.08 -14.76 13.00
C ALA A 308 -17.99 -14.66 11.76
N ILE A 309 -17.69 -13.77 10.80
CA ILE A 309 -18.40 -13.67 9.51
C ILE A 309 -18.32 -15.00 8.74
N LYS A 310 -17.10 -15.57 8.63
CA LYS A 310 -16.89 -16.86 7.95
C LYS A 310 -17.69 -18.00 8.58
N ASN A 311 -17.78 -18.01 9.90
CA ASN A 311 -18.40 -19.10 10.67
C ASN A 311 -19.87 -18.84 11.02
N ASP A 312 -20.48 -17.81 10.44
CA ASP A 312 -21.88 -17.43 10.68
C ASP A 312 -22.21 -17.11 12.16
N ASN A 313 -21.22 -16.67 12.93
CA ASN A 313 -21.31 -16.44 14.37
C ASN A 313 -21.35 -14.94 14.72
N ILE A 314 -22.24 -14.19 14.09
CA ILE A 314 -22.23 -12.71 14.12
C ILE A 314 -22.68 -12.17 15.48
N SER A 315 -23.50 -12.92 16.23
CA SER A 315 -23.89 -12.54 17.59
C SER A 315 -22.69 -12.34 18.52
N SER A 316 -21.61 -13.12 18.32
CA SER A 316 -20.39 -13.03 19.13
C SER A 316 -19.64 -11.70 18.99
N ILE A 317 -19.82 -10.96 17.88
CA ILE A 317 -19.04 -9.75 17.62
C ILE A 317 -19.67 -8.47 18.17
N ARG A 318 -20.89 -8.54 18.72
CA ARG A 318 -21.67 -7.36 19.16
C ARG A 318 -20.93 -6.48 20.17
N ASN A 319 -20.07 -7.06 21.00
CA ASN A 319 -19.31 -6.36 22.04
C ASN A 319 -17.88 -6.00 21.64
N ILE A 320 -17.48 -6.23 20.37
CA ILE A 320 -16.12 -5.96 19.89
C ILE A 320 -16.09 -4.99 18.70
N VAL A 321 -17.24 -4.62 18.13
CA VAL A 321 -17.36 -3.62 17.07
C VAL A 321 -18.38 -2.53 17.45
N PRO A 322 -18.27 -1.30 16.90
CA PRO A 322 -19.33 -0.30 17.01
C PRO A 322 -20.65 -0.79 16.39
N THR A 323 -21.78 -0.22 16.83
CA THR A 323 -23.11 -0.54 16.29
C THR A 323 -23.18 -0.37 14.78
N SER A 324 -22.57 0.69 14.21
CA SER A 324 -22.51 0.91 12.76
C SER A 324 -21.85 -0.26 12.01
N THR A 325 -20.72 -0.76 12.51
CA THR A 325 -20.06 -1.95 11.95
C THR A 325 -20.90 -3.20 12.10
N TYR A 326 -21.54 -3.40 13.27
CA TYR A 326 -22.39 -4.56 13.49
C TYR A 326 -23.56 -4.61 12.51
N ASP A 327 -24.30 -3.51 12.41
CA ASP A 327 -25.47 -3.37 11.53
C ASP A 327 -25.07 -3.52 10.06
N PHE A 328 -23.91 -2.97 9.65
CA PHE A 328 -23.39 -3.18 8.31
C PHE A 328 -23.15 -4.67 8.01
N ILE A 329 -22.48 -5.38 8.92
CA ILE A 329 -22.17 -6.81 8.73
C ILE A 329 -23.46 -7.63 8.65
N GLU A 330 -24.42 -7.38 9.54
CA GLU A 330 -25.71 -8.07 9.54
C GLU A 330 -26.45 -7.89 8.21
N ASN A 331 -26.48 -6.65 7.69
CA ASN A 331 -27.15 -6.33 6.44
C ASN A 331 -26.43 -6.85 5.17
N HIS A 332 -25.12 -7.11 5.24
CA HIS A 332 -24.29 -7.52 4.08
C HIS A 332 -23.64 -8.90 4.27
N LEU A 333 -24.14 -9.72 5.18
CA LEU A 333 -23.49 -10.97 5.58
C LEU A 333 -23.22 -11.91 4.41
N GLY A 334 -24.23 -12.14 3.57
CA GLY A 334 -24.11 -13.02 2.40
C GLY A 334 -23.04 -12.55 1.42
N GLU A 335 -22.98 -11.23 1.16
CA GLU A 335 -21.97 -10.64 0.28
C GLU A 335 -20.56 -10.81 0.84
N LEU A 336 -20.37 -10.54 2.14
CA LEU A 336 -19.07 -10.71 2.81
C LEU A 336 -18.63 -12.17 2.79
N GLN A 337 -19.54 -13.12 3.03
CA GLN A 337 -19.23 -14.56 2.93
C GLN A 337 -18.87 -14.98 1.50
N ASP A 338 -19.53 -14.42 0.48
CA ASP A 338 -19.20 -14.70 -0.92
C ASP A 338 -17.84 -14.15 -1.33
N ARG A 339 -17.44 -12.98 -0.81
CA ARG A 339 -16.08 -12.46 -0.96
C ARG A 339 -15.04 -13.41 -0.35
N ILE A 340 -15.32 -13.99 0.82
CA ILE A 340 -14.44 -15.00 1.45
C ILE A 340 -14.33 -16.25 0.56
N LYS A 341 -15.45 -16.75 0.03
CA LYS A 341 -15.45 -17.92 -0.88
C LYS A 341 -14.65 -17.66 -2.15
N LYS A 342 -14.62 -16.41 -2.64
CA LYS A 342 -13.81 -15.96 -3.78
C LYS A 342 -12.33 -15.79 -3.46
N GLY A 343 -11.89 -16.09 -2.23
CA GLY A 343 -10.47 -16.12 -1.86
C GLY A 343 -9.96 -14.88 -1.11
N MET A 344 -10.85 -13.97 -0.68
CA MET A 344 -10.42 -12.83 0.12
C MET A 344 -9.78 -13.27 1.45
N LYS A 345 -8.60 -12.75 1.76
CA LYS A 345 -7.84 -13.09 2.97
C LYS A 345 -8.55 -12.57 4.23
N ILE A 346 -8.63 -13.43 5.24
CA ILE A 346 -9.23 -13.11 6.55
C ILE A 346 -8.23 -13.19 7.71
N ASP A 347 -7.06 -13.78 7.51
CA ASP A 347 -6.07 -14.00 8.57
C ASP A 347 -5.14 -12.80 8.84
N GLY A 348 -5.13 -11.80 7.97
CA GLY A 348 -4.28 -10.60 8.08
C GLY A 348 -5.01 -9.30 7.72
N ASN A 349 -4.29 -8.18 7.85
CA ASN A 349 -4.74 -6.88 7.33
C ASN A 349 -4.62 -6.81 5.82
#